data_AF-X0SMY7-F1
#
_entry.id   AF-X0SMY7-F1
#
_cell.length_a   1.000
_cell.length_b   1.000
_cell.length_c   1.000
_cell.angle_alpha   90.00
_cell.angle_beta   90.00
_cell.angle_gamma   90.00
#
_symmetry.space_group_name_H-M   'P 1'
#
loop_
_entity.id
_entity.type
_entity.pdbx_description
1 polymer ?
#
loop_
_entity_poly.entity_id
_entity_poly.type
_entity_poly.pdbx_seq_one_letter_code
_entity_poly.pdbx_strand_id
1 'polypeptide(L)'
;FYRNIGTDAEPIFSDYKLVESNGVPIDLPGSPRSRPSLCYWTGDGHFGPMDAYPDVLIGAGDGKVHLYRGIPEIADMDGSGNVDIADFTLFVAYWLQQDYEADLTGDGQVDNDDLYRFIEVWLLALEEQSQN
;
A
#
# COMPACT_ATOMS: atom_id res chain seq x y z
N PHE A 1 -14.47 -4.53 -3.47
CA PHE A 1 -14.04 -5.91 -3.71
C PHE A 1 -14.83 -6.88 -2.83
N TYR A 2 -14.88 -8.13 -3.25
CA TYR A 2 -15.37 -9.26 -2.47
C TYR A 2 -14.13 -10.02 -1.98
N ARG A 3 -13.81 -9.99 -0.69
CA ARG A 3 -12.62 -10.67 -0.18
C ARG A 3 -12.89 -12.17 -0.13
N ASN A 4 -11.97 -12.99 -0.66
CA ASN A 4 -12.00 -14.42 -0.34
C ASN A 4 -11.59 -14.57 1.13
N ILE A 5 -12.53 -14.99 1.96
CA ILE A 5 -12.34 -15.35 3.38
C ILE A 5 -12.36 -16.88 3.57
N GLY A 6 -12.52 -17.64 2.48
CA GLY A 6 -12.33 -19.08 2.45
C GLY A 6 -10.91 -19.43 2.02
N THR A 7 -10.73 -20.65 1.49
CA THR A 7 -9.45 -21.07 0.89
C THR A 7 -9.50 -20.94 -0.63
N ASP A 8 -8.36 -21.11 -1.30
CA ASP A 8 -8.33 -21.21 -2.76
C ASP A 8 -9.13 -22.41 -3.29
N ALA A 9 -9.17 -23.51 -2.51
CA ALA A 9 -9.91 -24.72 -2.85
C ALA A 9 -11.41 -24.63 -2.52
N GLU A 10 -11.77 -23.83 -1.51
CA GLU A 10 -13.14 -23.62 -1.04
C GLU A 10 -13.39 -22.12 -0.79
N PRO A 11 -13.62 -21.34 -1.85
CA PRO A 11 -13.74 -19.90 -1.73
C PRO A 11 -15.06 -19.51 -1.08
N ILE A 12 -14.97 -18.60 -0.11
CA ILE A 12 -16.11 -17.96 0.54
C ILE A 12 -15.87 -16.47 0.41
N PHE A 13 -16.84 -15.73 -0.13
CA PHE A 13 -16.68 -14.31 -0.31
C PHE A 13 -17.42 -13.53 0.78
N SER A 14 -16.75 -12.52 1.33
CA SER A 14 -17.38 -11.53 2.21
C SER A 14 -18.44 -10.71 1.47
N ASP A 15 -19.16 -9.85 2.21
CA ASP A 15 -19.88 -8.74 1.60
C ASP A 15 -18.95 -7.84 0.77
N TYR A 16 -19.54 -7.02 -0.10
CA TYR A 16 -18.78 -6.09 -0.93
C TYR A 16 -18.32 -4.88 -0.12
N LYS A 17 -17.10 -4.44 -0.41
CA LYS A 17 -16.61 -3.08 -0.09
C LYS A 17 -16.32 -2.34 -1.39
N LEU A 18 -16.20 -1.01 -1.38
CA LEU A 18 -15.67 -0.31 -2.54
C LEU A 18 -14.14 -0.46 -2.57
N VAL A 19 -13.56 -0.50 -3.78
CA VAL A 19 -12.10 -0.36 -3.91
C VAL A 19 -11.83 1.14 -3.92
N GLU A 20 -10.84 1.57 -3.16
CA GLU A 20 -10.53 2.97 -2.96
C GLU A 20 -9.09 3.26 -3.38
N SER A 21 -8.84 4.50 -3.79
CA SER A 21 -7.50 5.06 -3.97
C SER A 21 -7.42 6.31 -3.12
N ASN A 22 -6.48 6.35 -2.17
CA ASN A 22 -6.34 7.44 -1.19
C ASN A 22 -7.67 7.77 -0.45
N GLY A 23 -8.42 6.75 -0.03
CA GLY A 23 -9.72 6.91 0.64
C GLY A 23 -10.88 7.34 -0.26
N VAL A 24 -10.67 7.45 -1.58
CA VAL A 24 -11.72 7.80 -2.54
C VAL A 24 -12.14 6.55 -3.33
N PRO A 25 -13.44 6.18 -3.33
CA PRO A 25 -13.93 5.08 -4.15
C PRO A 25 -13.59 5.25 -5.62
N ILE A 26 -13.08 4.16 -6.22
CA ILE A 26 -12.85 4.09 -7.66
C ILE A 26 -14.21 3.84 -8.33
N ASP A 27 -14.89 4.93 -8.70
CA ASP A 27 -16.19 4.92 -9.37
C ASP A 27 -16.09 5.64 -10.73
N LEU A 28 -16.03 4.85 -11.81
CA LEU A 28 -15.86 5.36 -13.16
C LEU A 28 -17.23 5.63 -13.83
N PRO A 29 -17.48 6.84 -14.36
CA PRO A 29 -18.75 7.16 -14.98
C PRO A 29 -18.95 6.44 -16.32
N GLY A 30 -20.20 6.07 -16.63
CA GLY A 30 -20.60 5.50 -17.92
C GLY A 30 -20.85 3.99 -17.89
N SER A 31 -20.87 3.34 -19.06
CA SER A 31 -20.99 1.88 -19.16
C SER A 31 -19.61 1.26 -18.90
N PRO A 32 -19.41 0.54 -17.78
CA PRO A 32 -18.11 0.00 -17.42
C PRO A 32 -17.82 -1.20 -18.31
N ARG A 33 -17.25 -0.96 -19.49
CA ARG A 33 -16.49 -1.98 -20.23
C ARG A 33 -15.06 -2.02 -19.72
N SER A 34 -14.91 -1.87 -18.40
CA SER A 34 -13.65 -1.83 -17.71
C SER A 34 -13.09 -3.24 -17.61
N ARG A 35 -11.84 -3.41 -18.06
CA ARG A 35 -11.03 -4.58 -17.77
C ARG A 35 -9.99 -4.18 -16.73
N PRO A 36 -10.32 -4.25 -15.43
CA PRO A 36 -9.33 -3.98 -14.39
C PRO A 36 -8.22 -5.02 -14.49
N SER A 37 -6.97 -4.57 -14.39
CA SER A 37 -5.79 -5.41 -14.28
C SER A 37 -4.99 -4.96 -13.06
N LEU A 38 -4.59 -5.92 -12.24
CA LEU A 38 -3.55 -5.68 -11.23
C LEU A 38 -2.19 -5.75 -11.92
N CYS A 39 -1.30 -4.84 -11.58
CA CYS A 39 0.08 -4.80 -12.06
C CYS A 39 1.00 -4.15 -11.02
N TYR A 40 2.31 -4.23 -11.22
CA TYR A 40 3.32 -3.57 -10.38
C TYR A 40 4.11 -2.57 -11.22
N TRP A 41 3.42 -1.65 -11.90
CA TRP A 41 4.09 -0.76 -12.85
C TRP A 41 5.03 0.19 -12.11
N THR A 42 4.62 0.73 -10.95
CA THR A 42 5.53 1.54 -10.14
C THR A 42 6.31 0.75 -9.10
N GLY A 43 5.90 -0.48 -8.82
CA GLY A 43 6.48 -1.33 -7.78
C GLY A 43 7.52 -2.36 -8.21
N ASP A 44 7.89 -2.44 -9.49
CA ASP A 44 8.89 -3.39 -10.00
C ASP A 44 10.34 -2.85 -10.01
N GLY A 45 10.54 -1.61 -9.58
CA GLY A 45 11.83 -0.92 -9.63
C GLY A 45 12.28 -0.51 -11.04
N HIS A 46 11.49 -0.80 -12.08
CA HIS A 46 11.76 -0.39 -13.46
C HIS A 46 11.30 1.04 -13.72
N PHE A 47 10.16 1.43 -13.13
CA PHE A 47 9.61 2.79 -13.21
C PHE A 47 9.31 3.38 -11.82
N GLY A 48 10.37 3.69 -11.06
CA GLY A 48 10.26 4.23 -9.71
C GLY A 48 11.03 3.39 -8.69
N PRO A 49 11.04 3.79 -7.40
CA PRO A 49 11.51 2.92 -6.34
C PRO A 49 10.65 1.66 -6.27
N MET A 50 11.25 0.52 -5.98
CA MET A 50 10.52 -0.71 -5.70
C MET A 50 9.64 -0.46 -4.47
N ASP A 51 8.33 -0.63 -4.62
CA ASP A 51 7.38 -0.45 -3.54
C ASP A 51 6.58 -1.73 -3.26
N ALA A 52 6.54 -2.68 -4.19
CA ALA A 52 5.76 -3.92 -4.09
C ALA A 52 4.24 -3.72 -3.84
N TYR A 53 3.71 -2.51 -4.00
CA TYR A 53 2.27 -2.24 -3.88
C TYR A 53 1.60 -2.44 -5.24
N PRO A 54 0.50 -3.20 -5.31
CA PRO A 54 -0.18 -3.43 -6.58
C PRO A 54 -0.89 -2.16 -7.06
N ASP A 55 -0.62 -1.80 -8.31
CA ASP A 55 -1.37 -0.81 -9.07
C ASP A 55 -2.61 -1.43 -9.70
N VAL A 56 -3.59 -0.59 -10.01
CA VAL A 56 -4.79 -0.98 -10.74
C VAL A 56 -4.90 -0.19 -12.04
N LEU A 57 -4.84 -0.90 -13.15
CA LEU A 57 -5.07 -0.35 -14.49
C LEU A 57 -6.53 -0.58 -14.89
N ILE A 58 -7.27 0.48 -15.24
CA ILE A 58 -8.68 0.38 -15.62
C ILE A 58 -8.98 1.14 -16.91
N GLY A 59 -9.44 0.42 -17.94
CA GLY A 59 -10.05 1.05 -19.11
C GLY A 59 -11.43 1.62 -18.79
N ALA A 60 -11.77 2.77 -19.36
CA ALA A 60 -13.05 3.44 -19.12
C ALA A 60 -13.80 3.76 -20.43
N GLY A 61 -15.11 4.00 -20.30
CA GLY A 61 -15.99 4.34 -21.43
C GLY A 61 -15.71 5.71 -22.06
N ASP A 62 -14.85 6.51 -21.42
CA ASP A 62 -14.37 7.82 -21.92
C ASP A 62 -13.20 7.70 -22.92
N GLY A 63 -12.78 6.46 -23.25
CA GLY A 63 -11.67 6.19 -24.16
C GLY A 63 -10.29 6.33 -23.52
N LYS A 64 -10.21 6.49 -22.19
CA LYS A 64 -8.95 6.54 -21.44
C LYS A 64 -8.64 5.23 -20.75
N VAL A 65 -7.36 5.08 -20.40
CA VAL A 65 -6.88 4.11 -19.43
C VAL A 65 -6.47 4.88 -18.19
N HIS A 66 -7.03 4.52 -17.05
CA HIS A 66 -6.74 5.10 -15.75
C HIS A 66 -5.76 4.18 -15.01
N LEU A 67 -4.69 4.76 -14.47
CA LEU A 67 -3.75 4.07 -13.59
C LEU A 67 -3.97 4.59 -12.18
N TYR A 68 -4.42 3.71 -11.29
CA TYR A 68 -4.51 3.97 -9.86
C TYR A 68 -3.30 3.33 -9.21
N ARG A 69 -2.44 4.15 -8.61
CA ARG A 69 -1.20 3.66 -8.00
C ARG A 69 -1.46 3.05 -6.63
N GLY A 70 -0.75 1.98 -6.33
CA GLY A 70 -0.56 1.54 -4.95
C GLY A 70 0.05 2.68 -4.14
N ILE A 71 -0.36 2.82 -2.88
CA ILE A 71 0.20 3.81 -1.96
C ILE A 71 1.04 3.04 -0.95
N PRO A 72 2.37 3.24 -0.94
CA PRO A 72 3.22 2.56 0.01
C PRO A 72 2.94 2.99 1.44
N GLU A 73 3.06 2.04 2.38
CA GLU A 73 3.03 2.38 3.79
C GLU A 73 4.30 3.15 4.14
N ILE A 74 4.14 4.22 4.92
CA ILE A 74 5.27 5.11 5.24
C ILE A 74 6.38 4.40 6.04
N ALA A 75 6.02 3.30 6.71
CA ALA A 75 6.94 2.48 7.51
C ALA A 75 7.51 1.28 6.73
N ASP A 76 7.13 1.06 5.46
CA ASP A 76 7.78 0.08 4.57
C ASP A 76 8.99 0.77 3.91
N MET A 77 10.12 0.71 4.60
CA MET A 77 11.33 1.43 4.24
C MET A 77 12.20 0.66 3.25
N ASP A 78 12.06 -0.67 3.19
CA ASP A 78 12.78 -1.50 2.23
C ASP A 78 12.00 -1.75 0.92
N GLY A 79 10.72 -1.36 0.88
CA GLY A 79 9.86 -1.45 -0.29
C GLY A 79 9.41 -2.88 -0.60
N SER A 80 9.32 -3.72 0.43
CA SER A 80 8.93 -5.13 0.30
C SER A 80 7.42 -5.35 0.30
N GLY A 81 6.64 -4.32 0.59
CA GLY A 81 5.19 -4.35 0.71
C GLY A 81 4.70 -4.82 2.09
N ASN A 82 5.61 -5.02 3.05
CA ASN A 82 5.28 -5.43 4.41
C ASN A 82 6.06 -4.55 5.40
N VAL A 83 5.41 -4.14 6.48
CA VAL A 83 6.08 -3.42 7.58
C VAL A 83 6.55 -4.43 8.62
N ASP A 84 7.85 -4.68 8.69
CA ASP A 84 8.46 -5.67 9.57
C ASP A 84 9.84 -5.26 10.16
N ILE A 85 10.61 -6.25 10.62
CA ILE A 85 11.90 -6.03 11.28
C ILE A 85 12.99 -5.52 10.32
N ALA A 86 12.87 -5.80 9.02
CA ALA A 86 13.75 -5.27 7.99
C ALA A 86 13.60 -3.74 7.93
N ASP A 87 12.36 -3.25 7.93
CA ASP A 87 12.07 -1.82 7.96
C ASP A 87 12.56 -1.15 9.23
N PHE A 88 12.35 -1.80 10.38
CA PHE A 88 12.84 -1.25 11.64
C PHE A 88 14.36 -1.11 11.66
N THR A 89 15.06 -2.06 11.02
CA THR A 89 16.51 -2.00 10.90
C THR A 89 16.94 -0.78 10.06
N LEU A 90 16.24 -0.49 8.97
CA LEU A 90 16.48 0.71 8.16
C LEU A 90 16.10 1.98 8.92
N PHE A 91 14.96 2.00 9.58
CA PHE A 91 14.49 3.11 10.40
C PHE A 91 15.55 3.52 11.44
N VAL A 92 16.07 2.55 12.20
CA VAL A 92 17.13 2.79 13.19
C VAL A 92 18.41 3.29 12.51
N ALA A 93 18.76 2.77 11.33
CA ALA A 93 19.94 3.24 10.59
C ALA A 93 19.83 4.70 10.17
N TYR A 94 18.66 5.14 9.68
CA TYR A 94 18.38 6.53 9.33
C TYR A 94 18.28 7.42 10.57
N TRP A 95 17.63 6.94 11.63
CA TRP A 95 17.50 7.65 12.90
C TRP A 95 18.84 8.02 13.51
N LEU A 96 19.77 7.06 13.58
CA LEU A 96 21.12 7.26 14.14
C LEU A 96 21.92 8.32 13.37
N GLN A 97 21.58 8.52 12.10
CA GLN A 97 22.18 9.54 11.23
C GLN A 97 21.40 10.86 11.24
N GLN A 98 20.23 10.90 11.89
CA GLN A 98 19.29 12.02 11.82
C GLN A 98 18.92 12.33 10.36
N ASP A 99 18.74 11.28 9.57
CA ASP A 99 18.32 11.37 8.17
C ASP A 99 16.82 11.63 8.07
N TYR A 100 16.40 12.46 7.12
CA TYR A 100 14.98 12.81 6.91
C TYR A 100 14.15 11.59 6.49
N GLU A 101 14.77 10.51 6.01
CA GLU A 101 14.07 9.25 5.75
C GLU A 101 13.47 8.64 7.04
N ALA A 102 13.97 9.01 8.23
CA ALA A 102 13.37 8.64 9.52
C ALA A 102 12.28 9.61 10.01
N ASP A 103 12.03 10.74 9.33
CA ASP A 103 10.94 11.68 9.65
C ASP A 103 9.63 11.18 9.01
N LEU A 104 8.94 10.28 9.72
CA LEU A 104 7.70 9.66 9.25
C LEU A 104 6.48 10.54 9.53
N THR A 105 6.62 11.59 10.35
CA THR A 105 5.55 12.55 10.59
C THR A 105 5.55 13.70 9.58
N GLY A 106 6.68 13.93 8.91
CA GLY A 106 6.91 15.01 7.96
C GLY A 106 7.02 16.38 8.63
N ASP A 107 7.39 16.43 9.91
CA ASP A 107 7.46 17.66 10.70
C ASP A 107 8.82 18.37 10.60
N GLY A 108 9.81 17.72 9.96
CA GLY A 108 11.16 18.20 9.75
C GLY A 108 12.14 17.86 10.88
N GLN A 109 11.73 17.06 11.86
CA GLN A 109 12.56 16.58 12.95
C GLN A 109 12.56 15.04 12.95
N VAL A 110 13.66 14.45 13.40
CA VAL A 110 13.74 13.00 13.63
C VAL A 110 13.70 12.77 15.13
N ASP A 111 12.51 12.47 15.64
CA ASP A 111 12.28 12.34 17.07
C ASP A 111 11.26 11.26 17.43
N ASN A 112 10.90 11.19 18.72
CA ASN A 112 10.04 10.12 19.25
C ASN A 112 8.68 10.05 18.57
N ASP A 113 8.17 11.13 17.98
CA ASP A 113 6.91 11.11 17.24
C ASP A 113 7.01 10.25 15.98
N ASP A 114 8.18 10.19 15.32
CA ASP A 114 8.42 9.29 14.19
C ASP A 114 8.51 7.83 14.64
N LEU A 115 9.12 7.57 15.80
CA LEU A 115 9.17 6.22 16.37
C LEU A 115 7.75 5.76 16.74
N TYR A 116 6.92 6.63 17.32
CA TYR A 116 5.53 6.32 17.59
C TYR A 116 4.76 6.05 16.30
N ARG A 117 4.99 6.84 15.26
CA ARG A 117 4.37 6.63 13.96
C ARG A 117 4.77 5.30 13.33
N PHE A 118 6.06 4.93 13.39
CA PHE A 118 6.54 3.64 12.92
C PHE A 118 5.87 2.47 13.65
N ILE A 119 5.83 2.54 15.00
CA ILE A 119 5.23 1.49 15.84
C ILE A 119 3.73 1.36 15.56
N GLU A 120 3.01 2.48 15.39
CA GLU A 120 1.58 2.46 15.06
C GLU A 120 1.32 1.67 13.77
N VAL A 121 2.06 1.98 12.70
CA VAL A 121 1.91 1.32 11.40
C VAL A 121 2.30 -0.15 11.49
N TRP A 122 3.39 -0.49 12.19
CA TRP A 122 3.80 -1.89 12.37
C TRP A 122 2.74 -2.70 13.15
N LEU A 123 2.19 -2.16 14.24
CA LEU A 123 1.16 -2.87 15.00
C LEU A 123 -0.09 -3.15 14.17
N LEU A 124 -0.51 -2.18 13.33
CA LEU A 124 -1.61 -2.38 12.39
C LEU A 124 -1.31 -3.50 11.39
N ALA A 125 -0.10 -3.53 10.83
CA ALA A 125 0.31 -4.59 9.89
C ALA A 125 0.29 -5.98 10.54
N LEU A 126 0.72 -6.11 11.81
CA LEU A 126 0.67 -7.37 12.55
C LEU A 126 -0.76 -7.85 12.80
N GLU A 127 -1.69 -6.93 13.10
CA GLU A 127 -3.10 -7.26 13.29
C GLU A 127 -3.71 -7.80 11.98
N GLU A 128 -3.39 -7.19 10.84
CA GLU A 128 -3.88 -7.64 9.53
C GLU A 128 -3.34 -9.03 9.14
N GLN A 129 -2.05 -9.28 9.40
CA GLN A 129 -1.44 -10.59 9.16
C GLN A 129 -2.05 -11.69 10.05
N SER A 130 -2.44 -11.36 11.28
CA SER A 130 -3.05 -12.32 12.21
C SER A 130 -4.47 -12.77 11.82
N GLN A 131 -5.12 -12.05 10.90
CA GLN A 131 -6.47 -12.35 10.40
C GLN A 131 -6.50 -13.14 9.09
N ASN A 132 -5.33 -13.43 8.49
CA ASN A 132 -5.15 -14.27 7.30
C ASN A 132 -4.64 -15.67 7.68
#